data_AF-A0A7C4GSJ7-F1
#
_entry.id   AF-A0A7C4GSJ7-F1
#
_cell.length_a   1.000
_cell.length_b   1.000
_cell.length_c   1.000
_cell.angle_alpha   90.00
_cell.angle_beta   90.00
_cell.angle_gamma   90.00
#
_symmetry.space_group_name_H-M   'P 1'
#
loop_
_entity.id
_entity.type
_entity.pdbx_description
1 polymer ?
#
loop_
_entity_poly.entity_id
_entity_poly.type
_entity_poly.pdbx_seq_one_letter_code
_entity_poly.pdbx_strand_id
1 'polypeptide(L)'
;MVRDGTIKLYRRVSKKRYLGGKYLYAYERIYLPIPSKLQKAFKPFLGQPLKIDIITQNSCITITLKRAKTFQHAEQAQAKTLQGNNKRVISEHSRT
;
A
#
# COMPACT_ATOMS: atom_id res chain seq x y z
N MET A 1 -6.31 24.56 -7.58
CA MET A 1 -5.11 24.95 -8.35
C MET A 1 -4.65 23.76 -9.17
N VAL A 2 -4.86 23.81 -10.48
CA VAL A 2 -4.24 22.87 -11.43
C VAL A 2 -2.79 23.34 -11.61
N ARG A 3 -1.83 22.42 -11.52
CA ARG A 3 -0.40 22.72 -11.71
C ARG A 3 0.03 22.03 -12.99
N ASP A 4 0.30 22.82 -14.03
CA ASP A 4 0.65 22.29 -15.34
C ASP A 4 2.13 21.92 -15.40
N GLY A 5 2.40 20.78 -16.03
CA GLY A 5 3.76 20.28 -16.26
C GLY A 5 3.76 19.08 -17.19
N THR A 6 4.54 19.15 -18.26
CA THR A 6 4.73 18.04 -19.19
C THR A 6 5.82 17.10 -18.68
N ILE A 7 5.51 15.81 -18.64
CA ILE A 7 6.44 14.77 -18.21
C ILE A 7 6.37 13.57 -19.15
N LYS A 8 7.49 12.85 -19.26
CA LYS A 8 7.58 11.61 -20.06
C LYS A 8 7.38 10.41 -19.15
N LEU A 9 6.69 9.40 -19.67
CA LEU A 9 6.63 8.08 -19.08
C LEU A 9 7.94 7.34 -19.41
N TYR A 10 8.57 6.74 -18.41
CA TYR A 10 9.83 6.02 -18.61
C TYR A 10 9.64 4.52 -18.36
N ARG A 11 10.43 3.74 -19.09
CA ARG A 11 10.50 2.29 -18.97
C ARG A 11 11.90 1.90 -18.51
N ARG A 12 12.00 1.17 -17.41
CA ARG A 12 13.23 0.57 -16.90
C ARG A 12 13.11 -0.94 -16.95
N VAL A 13 14.01 -1.58 -17.69
CA VAL A 13 14.13 -3.04 -17.74
C VAL A 13 15.37 -3.44 -16.95
N SER A 14 15.18 -4.27 -15.93
CA SER A 14 16.26 -4.83 -15.11
C SER A 14 16.32 -6.32 -15.36
N LYS A 15 17.48 -6.83 -15.76
CA LYS A 15 17.68 -8.27 -15.98
C LYS A 15 18.52 -8.84 -14.83
N LYS A 16 18.02 -9.86 -14.15
CA LYS A 16 18.72 -10.54 -13.07
C LYS A 16 19.03 -11.97 -13.48
N ARG A 17 20.32 -12.31 -13.42
CA ARG A 17 20.79 -13.69 -13.54
C ARG A 17 20.54 -14.40 -12.23
N TYR A 18 19.87 -15.53 -12.28
CA TYR A 18 19.63 -16.37 -11.11
C TYR A 18 20.07 -17.80 -11.40
N LEU A 19 20.23 -18.60 -10.33
CA LEU A 19 20.70 -19.98 -10.43
C LEU A 19 22.08 -20.09 -11.11
N GLY A 20 23.05 -19.30 -10.66
CA GLY A 20 24.43 -19.33 -11.19
C GLY A 20 24.58 -18.83 -12.64
N GLY A 21 23.59 -18.13 -13.19
CA GLY A 21 23.62 -17.61 -14.56
C GLY A 21 22.87 -18.47 -15.58
N LYS A 22 22.25 -19.59 -15.15
CA LYS A 22 21.48 -20.49 -16.02
C LYS A 22 20.24 -19.82 -16.62
N TYR A 23 19.67 -18.84 -15.93
CA TYR A 23 18.45 -18.19 -16.36
C TYR A 23 18.47 -16.68 -16.12
N LEU A 24 17.76 -15.96 -16.98
CA LEU A 24 17.66 -14.49 -16.98
C LEU A 24 16.21 -14.07 -16.76
N TYR A 25 15.87 -13.64 -15.55
CA TYR A 25 14.59 -12.97 -15.34
C TYR A 25 14.72 -11.51 -15.75
N ALA A 26 13.87 -11.08 -16.69
CA ALA A 26 13.71 -9.67 -17.04
C ALA A 26 12.51 -9.10 -16.28
N TYR A 27 12.75 -8.07 -15.49
CA TYR A 27 11.73 -7.30 -14.80
C TYR A 27 11.59 -5.95 -15.48
N GLU A 28 10.36 -5.57 -15.78
CA GLU A 28 10.05 -4.28 -16.36
C GLU A 28 9.31 -3.41 -15.35
N ARG A 29 9.70 -2.14 -15.29
CA ARG A 29 9.04 -1.12 -14.48
C ARG A 29 8.77 0.09 -15.37
N ILE A 30 7.50 0.44 -15.49
CA ILE A 30 7.06 1.70 -16.07
C ILE A 30 6.85 2.68 -14.92
N TYR A 31 7.42 3.88 -15.03
CA TYR A 31 7.33 4.87 -13.97
C TYR A 31 7.23 6.30 -14.51
N LEU A 32 6.66 7.16 -13.66
CA LEU A 32 6.45 8.57 -13.91
C LEU A 32 7.31 9.37 -12.92
N PRO A 33 8.29 10.17 -13.38
CA PRO A 33 9.05 11.03 -12.49
C PRO A 33 8.16 12.16 -11.99
N ILE A 34 8.09 12.35 -10.67
CA ILE A 34 7.32 13.44 -10.06
C ILE A 34 8.19 14.71 -10.07
N PRO A 35 7.81 15.76 -10.81
CA PRO A 35 8.55 17.02 -10.82
C PRO A 35 8.69 17.61 -9.42
N SER A 36 9.82 18.29 -9.15
CA SER A 36 10.12 18.92 -7.85
C SER A 36 8.97 19.81 -7.34
N LYS A 37 8.34 20.56 -8.25
CA LYS A 37 7.19 21.44 -7.97
C LYS A 37 5.98 20.69 -7.39
N LEU A 38 5.81 19.41 -7.71
CA LEU A 38 4.69 18.58 -7.27
C LEU A 38 5.03 17.72 -6.05
N GLN A 39 6.32 17.56 -5.70
CA GLN A 39 6.74 16.69 -4.60
C GLN A 39 6.08 17.03 -3.26
N LYS A 40 5.85 18.32 -2.96
CA LYS A 40 5.16 18.74 -1.72
C LYS A 40 3.76 18.12 -1.58
N ALA A 41 3.03 17.95 -2.68
CA ALA A 41 1.71 17.33 -2.68
C ALA A 41 1.76 15.80 -2.52
N PHE A 42 2.84 15.17 -2.98
CA PHE A 42 3.04 13.72 -2.88
C PHE A 42 3.63 13.26 -1.55
N LYS A 43 4.39 14.12 -0.85
CA LYS A 43 5.02 13.80 0.44
C LYS A 43 4.08 13.12 1.46
N PRO A 44 2.83 13.58 1.68
CA PRO A 44 1.92 12.96 2.64
C PRO A 44 1.44 11.55 2.28
N PHE A 45 1.73 11.07 1.08
CA PHE A 45 1.33 9.76 0.59
C PHE A 45 2.51 8.78 0.47
N LEU A 46 3.73 9.24 0.75
CA LEU A 46 4.92 8.38 0.73
C LEU A 46 4.83 7.31 1.83
N GLY A 47 5.19 6.06 1.49
CA GLY A 47 5.17 4.93 2.43
C GLY A 47 3.78 4.40 2.79
N GLN A 48 2.71 5.02 2.28
CA GLN A 48 1.35 4.57 2.54
C GLN A 48 0.86 3.62 1.44
N PRO A 49 0.02 2.63 1.78
CA PRO A 49 -0.64 1.82 0.76
C PRO A 49 -1.66 2.69 0.00
N LEU A 50 -1.51 2.74 -1.32
CA LEU A 50 -2.41 3.48 -2.21
C LEU A 50 -3.12 2.50 -3.15
N LYS A 51 -4.42 2.68 -3.34
CA LYS A 51 -5.18 2.09 -4.44
C LYS A 51 -5.02 2.94 -5.69
N ILE A 52 -4.92 2.28 -6.83
CA ILE A 52 -4.70 2.90 -8.13
C ILE A 52 -5.92 2.61 -9.00
N ASP A 53 -6.58 3.68 -9.47
CA ASP A 53 -7.61 3.61 -10.49
C ASP A 53 -7.06 4.24 -11.78
N ILE A 54 -7.19 3.54 -12.92
CA ILE A 54 -6.68 3.98 -14.22
C ILE A 54 -7.84 4.11 -15.19
N ILE A 55 -7.97 5.28 -15.81
CA ILE A 55 -8.96 5.55 -16.84
C ILE A 55 -8.23 6.04 -18.09
N THR A 56 -8.52 5.45 -19.25
CA THR A 56 -7.94 5.82 -20.55
C THR A 56 -9.04 6.32 -21.47
N GLN A 57 -8.99 7.58 -21.89
CA GLN A 57 -9.99 8.20 -22.78
C GLN A 57 -9.32 9.24 -23.68
N ASN A 58 -9.68 9.28 -24.96
CA ASN A 58 -9.27 10.32 -25.91
C ASN A 58 -7.78 10.67 -25.89
N SER A 59 -6.90 9.65 -25.89
CA SER A 59 -5.44 9.80 -25.80
C SER A 59 -4.91 10.34 -24.47
N CYS A 60 -5.77 10.49 -23.46
CA CYS A 60 -5.43 10.86 -22.09
C CYS A 60 -5.46 9.63 -21.18
N ILE A 61 -4.55 9.61 -20.21
CA ILE A 61 -4.52 8.62 -19.14
C ILE A 61 -4.68 9.38 -17.82
N THR A 62 -5.74 9.06 -17.07
CA THR A 62 -5.97 9.60 -15.74
C THR A 62 -5.64 8.53 -14.72
N ILE A 63 -4.62 8.79 -13.90
CA ILE A 63 -4.21 7.91 -12.79
C ILE A 63 -4.68 8.56 -11.49
N THR A 64 -5.62 7.92 -10.80
CA THR A 64 -6.10 8.38 -9.50
C THR A 64 -5.51 7.52 -8.40
N LEU A 65 -4.82 8.17 -7.45
CA LEU A 65 -4.24 7.52 -6.28
C LEU A 65 -5.09 7.84 -5.06
N LYS A 66 -5.62 6.81 -4.40
CA LYS A 66 -6.42 6.94 -3.17
C LYS A 66 -5.75 6.18 -2.04
N ARG A 67 -5.78 6.71 -0.82
CA ARG A 67 -5.31 5.96 0.35
C ARG A 67 -6.12 4.67 0.48
N ALA A 68 -5.43 3.54 0.55
CA ALA A 68 -6.07 2.29 0.89
C ALA A 68 -6.47 2.38 2.37
N LYS A 69 -7.69 1.94 2.72
CA LYS A 69 -8.06 1.74 4.12
C LYS A 69 -7.15 0.65 4.67
N THR A 70 -6.28 0.98 5.61
CA THR A 70 -5.55 -0.02 6.39
C THR A 70 -6.59 -0.75 7.22
N PHE A 71 -6.77 -2.05 7.00
CA PHE A 71 -7.55 -2.87 7.92
C PHE A 71 -6.82 -2.87 9.26
N GLN A 72 -7.36 -2.14 10.24
CA GLN A 72 -6.96 -2.19 11.66
C GLN A 72 -7.37 -3.57 12.24
N HIS A 73 -6.84 -4.67 11.72
CA HIS A 73 -7.21 -6.02 12.18
C HIS A 73 -6.36 -6.55 13.35
N ALA A 74 -5.41 -5.76 13.86
CA ALA A 74 -4.53 -6.21 14.94
C ALA A 74 -5.03 -5.87 16.36
N GLU A 75 -5.93 -4.90 16.55
CA GLU A 75 -6.32 -4.45 17.89
C GLU A 75 -7.58 -5.15 18.44
N GLN A 76 -8.43 -5.71 17.58
CA GLN A 76 -9.65 -6.42 18.03
C GLN A 76 -9.41 -7.87 18.48
N ALA A 77 -8.21 -8.43 18.26
CA ALA A 77 -7.86 -9.76 18.75
C ALA A 77 -7.59 -9.77 20.27
N GLN A 78 -7.14 -8.66 20.86
CA GLN A 78 -6.84 -8.59 22.30
C GLN A 78 -8.08 -8.28 23.16
N ALA A 79 -9.12 -7.67 22.57
CA ALA A 79 -10.37 -7.38 23.28
C ALA A 79 -11.25 -8.61 23.54
N LYS A 80 -11.11 -9.70 22.74
CA LYS A 80 -11.82 -10.97 23.00
C LYS A 80 -11.09 -11.91 23.96
N THR A 81 -9.80 -11.71 24.23
CA THR A 81 -9.04 -12.58 25.16
C THR A 81 -9.23 -12.17 26.63
N LEU A 82 -9.57 -10.90 26.91
CA LEU A 82 -9.79 -10.41 28.27
C LEU A 82 -11.21 -10.69 28.83
N GLN A 83 -12.21 -10.94 27.97
CA GLN A 83 -13.57 -11.29 28.43
C GLN A 83 -13.74 -12.78 28.78
N GLY A 84 -12.79 -13.65 28.40
CA GLY A 84 -12.82 -15.07 28.74
C GLY A 84 -12.34 -15.40 30.16
N ASN A 85 -11.45 -14.57 30.73
CA ASN A 85 -10.81 -14.88 32.02
C ASN A 85 -11.61 -14.43 33.25
N ASN A 86 -12.49 -13.42 33.13
CA ASN A 86 -13.28 -12.94 34.27
C ASN A 86 -14.50 -13.80 34.61
N LYS A 87 -14.83 -14.83 33.83
CA LYS A 87 -15.92 -15.76 34.16
C LYS A 87 -15.50 -16.97 34.99
N ARG A 88 -14.19 -17.24 35.14
CA ARG A 88 -13.70 -18.40 35.92
C ARG A 88 -13.46 -18.14 37.39
N VAL A 89 -13.35 -16.89 37.83
CA VAL A 89 -12.99 -16.58 39.23
C VAL A 89 -14.22 -16.50 40.16
N ILE A 90 -15.43 -16.34 39.60
CA ILE A 90 -16.64 -16.11 40.41
C ILE A 90 -17.44 -17.38 40.78
N SER A 91 -17.03 -18.58 40.35
CA SER A 91 -17.78 -19.82 40.60
C SER A 91 -17.27 -20.67 41.77
N GLU A 92 -16.22 -20.25 42.50
CA GLU A 92 -15.64 -21.07 43.60
C GLU A 92 -15.93 -20.54 45.01
N HIS A 93 -16.63 -19.40 45.18
CA HIS A 93 -16.89 -18.81 46.50
C HIS A 93 -18.31 -19.01 47.06
N SER A 94 -19.10 -19.90 46.48
CA SER A 94 -20.46 -20.21 46.96
C SER A 94 -20.72 -21.72 47.01
N ARG A 95 -19.91 -22.42 47.80
CA ARG A 95 -20.26 -23.71 48.39
C ARG A 95 -19.88 -23.70 49.87
N THR A 96 -20.83 -23.27 50.69
CA THR A 96 -20.95 -23.65 52.10
C THR A 96 -22.01 -24.73 52.17
#